data_AF-A0A6A2ZUP7-F1
#
_entry.id   AF-A0A6A2ZUP7-F1
#
_cell.length_a   1.000
_cell.length_b   1.000
_cell.length_c   1.000
_cell.angle_alpha   90.00
_cell.angle_beta   90.00
_cell.angle_gamma   90.00
#
_symmetry.space_group_name_H-M   'P 1'
#
loop_
_entity.id
_entity.type
_entity.pdbx_description
1 polymer ?
#
loop_
_entity_poly.entity_id
_entity_poly.type
_entity_poly.pdbx_seq_one_letter_code
_entity_poly.pdbx_strand_id
1 'polypeptide(L)'
;MQPDLKKGLPKKKENLARMSDILAVYAWVDPTTGYCQGMSDLLSPFVVLFEDNADAFWCFEMLIRRMRENFKIDGPTGVMKQLQALWHILEFTDREIFAHLSNIGAESLHFAFPMLLVLFRRELSFNESLHMWEVCALSLI
;
A
#
# COMPACT_ATOMS: atom_id res chain seq x y z
N MET A 1 -21.84 -20.89 -31.47
CA MET A 1 -20.83 -20.11 -32.23
C MET A 1 -20.49 -18.90 -31.38
N GLN A 2 -19.39 -18.97 -30.63
CA GLN A 2 -18.95 -17.92 -29.69
C GLN A 2 -17.96 -16.97 -30.39
N PRO A 3 -18.30 -15.69 -30.50
CA PRO A 3 -17.32 -14.60 -30.53
C PRO A 3 -17.62 -13.72 -29.30
N ASP A 4 -16.74 -13.56 -28.31
CA ASP A 4 -15.93 -12.33 -28.19
C ASP A 4 -14.99 -12.40 -26.96
N LEU A 5 -14.26 -13.51 -26.79
CA LEU A 5 -13.28 -13.71 -25.70
C LEU A 5 -11.98 -12.86 -25.84
N LYS A 6 -12.00 -11.74 -26.59
CA LYS A 6 -10.79 -10.93 -26.86
C LYS A 6 -10.95 -9.42 -26.56
N LYS A 7 -11.68 -9.05 -25.50
CA LYS A 7 -11.85 -7.63 -25.11
C LYS A 7 -11.35 -7.24 -23.70
N GLY A 8 -10.46 -8.03 -23.11
CA GLY A 8 -9.89 -7.76 -21.77
C GLY A 8 -8.38 -7.48 -21.71
N LEU A 9 -7.64 -7.56 -22.81
CA LEU A 9 -6.17 -7.63 -22.79
C LEU A 9 -5.35 -6.36 -23.15
N PRO A 10 -5.86 -5.28 -23.79
CA PRO A 10 -5.02 -4.13 -24.14
C PRO A 10 -4.70 -3.21 -22.95
N LYS A 11 -5.68 -2.87 -22.09
CA LYS A 11 -5.46 -1.95 -20.94
C LYS A 11 -4.44 -2.46 -19.93
N LYS A 12 -4.30 -3.78 -19.75
CA LYS A 12 -3.41 -4.35 -18.73
C LYS A 12 -1.93 -4.13 -19.07
N LYS A 13 -1.53 -4.28 -20.34
CA LYS A 13 -0.13 -4.05 -20.76
C LYS A 13 0.21 -2.56 -20.79
N GLU A 14 -0.72 -1.74 -21.26
CA GLU A 14 -0.59 -0.28 -21.26
C GLU A 14 -0.44 0.27 -19.84
N ASN A 15 -1.27 -0.18 -18.90
CA ASN A 15 -1.17 0.22 -17.49
C ASN A 15 0.17 -0.19 -16.86
N LEU A 16 0.74 -1.34 -17.23
CA LEU A 16 2.06 -1.74 -16.72
C LEU A 16 3.18 -0.79 -17.20
N ALA A 17 3.12 -0.36 -18.46
CA ALA A 17 4.07 0.63 -18.98
C ALA A 17 3.91 1.98 -18.26
N ARG A 18 2.67 2.46 -18.13
CA ARG A 18 2.34 3.69 -17.39
C ARG A 18 2.84 3.65 -15.94
N MET A 19 2.64 2.53 -15.25
CA MET A 19 3.14 2.34 -13.89
C MET A 19 4.67 2.42 -13.83
N SER A 20 5.37 1.80 -14.79
CA SER A 20 6.83 1.86 -14.86
C SER A 20 7.34 3.30 -15.01
N ASP A 21 6.72 4.08 -15.89
CA ASP A 21 7.11 5.47 -16.13
C ASP A 21 6.89 6.34 -14.89
N ILE A 22 5.72 6.22 -14.25
CA ILE A 22 5.37 6.98 -13.04
C ILE A 22 6.32 6.65 -11.88
N LEU A 23 6.63 5.37 -11.67
CA LEU A 23 7.57 4.95 -10.61
C LEU A 23 8.99 5.43 -10.87
N ALA A 24 9.43 5.44 -12.14
CA ALA A 24 10.74 5.96 -12.52
C ALA A 24 10.83 7.47 -12.26
N VAL A 25 9.78 8.24 -12.59
CA VAL A 25 9.68 9.67 -12.26
C VAL A 25 9.68 9.88 -10.75
N TYR A 26 8.93 9.08 -9.99
CA TYR A 26 8.91 9.18 -8.53
C TYR A 26 10.29 8.97 -7.91
N ALA A 27 11.02 7.95 -8.35
CA ALA A 27 12.38 7.67 -7.86
C ALA A 27 13.36 8.82 -8.16
N TRP A 28 13.10 9.61 -9.21
CA TRP A 28 13.87 10.82 -9.51
C TRP A 28 13.44 12.03 -8.65
N VAL A 29 12.15 12.15 -8.35
CA VAL A 29 11.58 13.26 -7.54
C VAL A 29 11.91 13.13 -6.05
N ASP A 30 11.88 11.92 -5.49
CA ASP A 30 12.30 11.66 -4.10
C ASP A 30 13.40 10.59 -4.06
N PRO A 31 14.67 10.95 -4.33
CA PRO A 31 15.78 9.99 -4.31
C PRO A 31 16.06 9.40 -2.93
N THR A 32 15.64 10.08 -1.86
CA THR A 32 15.84 9.61 -0.47
C THR A 32 14.99 8.39 -0.17
N THR A 33 13.76 8.36 -0.69
CA THR A 33 12.88 7.19 -0.58
C THR A 33 13.08 6.23 -1.76
N GLY A 34 13.27 6.76 -2.97
CA GLY A 34 13.47 5.99 -4.19
C GLY A 34 12.29 5.06 -4.49
N TYR A 35 12.55 4.02 -5.29
CA TYR A 35 11.57 2.95 -5.51
C TYR A 35 11.78 1.82 -4.49
N CYS A 36 10.71 1.47 -3.78
CA CYS A 36 10.67 0.32 -2.88
C CYS A 36 9.63 -0.72 -3.36
N GLN A 37 9.94 -2.00 -3.16
CA GLN A 37 9.00 -3.07 -3.47
C GLN A 37 7.69 -2.88 -2.68
N GLY A 38 6.55 -2.96 -3.38
CA GLY A 38 5.21 -2.69 -2.83
C GLY A 38 4.62 -1.36 -3.28
N MET A 39 5.45 -0.39 -3.70
CA MET A 39 4.95 0.87 -4.27
C MET A 39 4.13 0.67 -5.56
N SER A 40 4.43 -0.37 -6.34
CA SER A 40 3.62 -0.75 -7.50
C SER A 40 2.19 -1.13 -7.11
N ASP A 41 2.00 -1.81 -5.98
CA ASP A 41 0.68 -2.21 -5.51
C ASP A 41 -0.12 -0.97 -5.12
N LEU A 42 0.55 0.00 -4.47
CA LEU A 42 -0.01 1.29 -4.10
C LEU A 42 -0.34 2.18 -5.31
N LEU A 43 0.48 2.14 -6.37
CA LEU A 43 0.27 2.93 -7.59
C LEU A 43 -0.87 2.38 -8.45
N SER A 44 -1.05 1.05 -8.47
CA SER A 44 -1.97 0.38 -9.39
C SER A 44 -3.40 0.96 -9.41
N PRO A 45 -4.02 1.37 -8.29
CA PRO A 45 -5.36 1.95 -8.32
C PRO A 45 -5.40 3.32 -8.97
N PHE A 46 -4.39 4.15 -8.75
CA PHE A 46 -4.34 5.48 -9.37
C PHE A 46 -4.22 5.40 -10.89
N VAL A 47 -3.43 4.45 -11.42
CA VAL A 47 -3.32 4.24 -12.87
C VAL A 47 -4.63 3.72 -13.49
N VAL A 48 -5.44 3.01 -12.71
CA VAL A 48 -6.77 2.54 -13.15
C VAL A 48 -7.82 3.65 -13.07
N LEU A 49 -7.74 4.52 -12.07
CA LEU A 49 -8.69 5.61 -11.83
C LEU A 49 -8.45 6.82 -12.74
N PHE A 50 -7.18 7.18 -12.97
CA PHE A 50 -6.80 8.34 -13.74
C PHE A 50 -6.28 7.93 -15.13
N GLU A 51 -6.86 8.52 -16.17
CA GLU A 51 -6.39 8.36 -17.54
C GLU A 51 -5.07 9.11 -17.77
N ASP A 52 -4.90 10.27 -17.12
CA ASP A 52 -3.70 11.08 -17.20
C ASP A 52 -2.61 10.60 -16.21
N ASN A 53 -1.35 10.56 -16.67
CA ASN A 53 -0.23 10.10 -15.85
C ASN A 53 0.20 11.11 -14.79
N ALA A 54 0.02 12.42 -15.02
CA ALA A 54 0.37 13.45 -14.05
C ALA A 54 -0.61 13.43 -12.87
N ASP A 55 -1.91 13.27 -13.13
CA ASP A 55 -2.91 13.12 -12.06
C ASP A 55 -2.63 11.88 -11.21
N ALA A 56 -2.38 10.74 -11.86
CA ALA A 56 -2.00 9.49 -11.18
C ALA A 56 -0.73 9.68 -10.35
N PHE A 57 0.29 10.36 -10.90
CA PHE A 57 1.55 10.65 -10.23
C PHE A 57 1.37 11.51 -8.98
N TRP A 58 0.65 12.63 -9.07
CA TRP A 58 0.48 13.54 -7.93
C TRP A 58 -0.35 12.91 -6.82
N CYS A 59 -1.40 12.15 -7.15
CA CYS A 59 -2.15 11.40 -6.15
C CYS A 59 -1.28 10.34 -5.46
N PHE A 60 -0.47 9.60 -6.23
CA PHE A 60 0.46 8.61 -5.70
C PHE A 60 1.55 9.24 -4.82
N GLU A 61 2.19 10.33 -5.27
CA GLU A 61 3.21 11.04 -4.51
C GLU A 61 2.64 11.55 -3.18
N MET A 62 1.42 12.12 -3.19
CA MET A 62 0.75 12.56 -1.96
C MET A 62 0.46 11.42 -0.99
N LEU A 63 0.18 10.21 -1.48
CA LEU A 63 0.03 9.02 -0.65
C LEU A 63 1.38 8.62 -0.04
N ILE A 64 2.42 8.49 -0.85
CA ILE A 64 3.74 8.07 -0.37
C ILE A 64 4.35 9.10 0.58
N ARG A 65 4.14 10.39 0.35
CA ARG A 65 4.61 11.46 1.25
C ARG A 65 4.05 11.29 2.66
N ARG A 66 2.79 10.87 2.81
CA ARG A 66 2.18 10.57 4.12
C ARG A 66 2.72 9.30 4.73
N MET A 67 3.00 8.31 3.89
CA MET A 67 3.56 7.02 4.30
C MET A 67 5.10 7.01 4.31
N ARG A 68 5.77 8.15 4.19
CA ARG A 68 7.21 8.20 3.90
C ARG A 68 8.04 7.47 4.96
N GLU A 69 7.58 7.48 6.21
CA GLU A 69 8.22 6.75 7.29
C GLU A 69 8.20 5.24 7.11
N ASN A 70 7.19 4.69 6.42
CA ASN A 70 7.07 3.25 6.15
C ASN A 70 8.13 2.75 5.16
N PHE A 71 8.68 3.64 4.32
CA PHE A 71 9.66 3.33 3.27
C PHE A 71 11.07 3.83 3.58
N LYS A 72 11.36 4.24 4.82
CA LYS A 72 12.72 4.61 5.23
C LYS A 72 13.63 3.39 5.15
N ILE A 73 14.82 3.58 4.56
CA ILE A 73 15.86 2.55 4.43
C ILE A 73 16.64 2.41 5.74
N ASP A 74 16.81 3.51 6.48
CA ASP A 74 17.62 3.55 7.69
C ASP A 74 16.75 3.59 8.96
N GLY A 75 17.03 2.66 9.89
CA GLY A 75 16.39 2.57 11.20
C GLY A 75 15.05 1.81 11.21
N PRO A 76 14.36 1.75 12.36
CA PRO A 76 13.07 1.09 12.46
C PRO A 76 12.04 1.85 11.59
N THR A 77 11.46 1.14 10.63
CA THR A 77 10.48 1.71 9.69
C THR A 77 9.22 2.17 10.43
N GLY A 78 8.47 3.09 9.82
CA GLY A 78 7.13 3.48 10.31
C GLY A 78 6.23 2.27 10.53
N VAL A 79 6.36 1.23 9.69
CA VAL A 79 5.64 -0.03 9.84
C VAL A 79 6.00 -0.74 11.15
N MET A 80 7.27 -0.77 11.56
CA MET A 80 7.66 -1.40 12.83
C MET A 80 7.03 -0.69 14.04
N LYS A 81 6.95 0.65 14.01
CA LYS A 81 6.26 1.41 15.06
C LYS A 81 4.75 1.11 15.07
N GLN A 82 4.14 0.99 13.89
CA GLN A 82 2.73 0.61 13.76
C GLN A 82 2.46 -0.80 14.27
N LEU A 83 3.37 -1.76 14.05
CA LEU A 83 3.26 -3.11 14.59
C LEU A 83 3.36 -3.13 16.12
N GLN A 84 4.27 -2.35 16.70
CA GLN A 84 4.34 -2.19 18.16
C GLN A 84 3.05 -1.59 18.74
N ALA A 85 2.51 -0.55 18.10
CA ALA A 85 1.23 0.02 18.49
C ALA A 85 0.09 -1.00 18.36
N LEU A 86 0.06 -1.79 17.28
CA LEU A 86 -0.91 -2.86 17.06
C LEU A 86 -0.84 -3.93 18.16
N TRP A 87 0.36 -4.31 18.58
CA TRP A 87 0.56 -5.25 19.69
C TRP A 87 -0.05 -4.73 20.99
N HIS A 88 0.19 -3.47 21.34
CA HIS A 88 -0.42 -2.84 22.51
C HIS A 88 -1.94 -2.72 22.39
N ILE A 89 -2.47 -2.34 21.22
CA ILE A 89 -3.91 -2.27 21.00
C ILE A 89 -4.55 -3.66 21.17
N LEU A 90 -3.90 -4.71 20.68
CA LEU A 90 -4.38 -6.09 20.79
C LEU A 90 -4.46 -6.52 22.26
N GLU A 91 -3.48 -6.17 23.08
CA GLU A 91 -3.48 -6.45 24.53
C GLU A 91 -4.75 -5.94 25.23
N PHE A 92 -5.22 -4.74 24.84
CA PHE A 92 -6.43 -4.14 25.42
C PHE A 92 -7.73 -4.60 24.76
N THR A 93 -7.69 -4.91 23.46
CA THR A 93 -8.89 -5.20 22.66
C THR A 93 -9.30 -6.66 22.75
N ASP A 94 -8.34 -7.58 22.65
CA ASP A 94 -8.59 -9.03 22.65
C ASP A 94 -7.46 -9.78 23.37
N ARG A 95 -7.71 -10.08 24.64
CA ARG A 95 -6.75 -10.80 25.51
C ARG A 95 -6.56 -12.26 25.10
N GLU A 96 -7.55 -12.89 24.46
CA GLU A 96 -7.44 -14.29 24.04
C GLU A 96 -6.46 -14.41 22.87
N ILE A 97 -6.61 -13.56 21.85
CA ILE A 97 -5.70 -13.52 20.71
C ILE A 97 -4.30 -13.08 21.16
N PHE A 98 -4.21 -12.05 22.01
CA PHE A 98 -2.93 -11.59 22.55
C PHE A 98 -2.16 -12.73 23.25
N ALA A 99 -2.82 -13.46 24.16
CA ALA A 99 -2.21 -14.57 24.88
C ALA A 99 -1.80 -15.70 23.92
N HIS A 100 -2.63 -16.01 22.93
CA HIS A 100 -2.30 -17.01 21.91
C HIS A 100 -1.07 -16.62 21.11
N LEU A 101 -1.00 -15.38 20.61
CA LEU A 101 0.13 -14.87 19.84
C LEU A 101 1.42 -14.82 20.66
N SER A 102 1.35 -14.44 21.94
CA SER A 102 2.51 -14.47 22.84
C SER A 102 2.99 -15.91 23.08
N ASN A 103 2.07 -16.86 23.27
CA ASN A 103 2.42 -18.27 23.49
C ASN A 103 3.13 -18.91 22.27
N ILE A 104 2.79 -18.50 21.05
CA ILE A 104 3.48 -18.96 19.83
C ILE A 104 4.72 -18.12 19.47
N GLY A 105 5.08 -17.11 20.27
CA GLY A 105 6.23 -16.23 20.04
C GLY A 105 6.05 -15.22 18.90
N ALA A 106 4.80 -14.88 18.54
CA ALA A 106 4.46 -14.00 17.42
C ALA A 106 4.28 -12.52 17.82
N GLU A 107 4.98 -12.06 18.86
CA GLU A 107 4.84 -10.73 19.48
C GLU A 107 5.22 -9.58 18.53
N SER A 108 6.10 -9.87 17.58
CA SER A 108 6.58 -8.92 16.58
C SER A 108 5.60 -8.72 15.42
N LEU A 109 4.55 -9.54 15.32
CA LEU A 109 3.49 -9.44 14.31
C LEU A 109 4.01 -9.34 12.87
N HIS A 110 5.13 -9.99 12.54
CA HIS A 110 5.76 -9.92 11.21
C HIS A 110 4.80 -10.29 10.05
N PHE A 111 3.79 -11.12 10.30
CA PHE A 111 2.76 -11.46 9.31
C PHE A 111 1.94 -10.24 8.84
N ALA A 112 1.78 -9.22 9.70
CA ALA A 112 1.04 -7.99 9.39
C ALA A 112 1.94 -6.93 8.73
N PHE A 113 3.25 -7.14 8.63
CA PHE A 113 4.17 -6.17 8.04
C PHE A 113 3.79 -5.82 6.58
N PRO A 114 3.56 -6.78 5.66
CA PRO A 114 3.17 -6.45 4.29
C PRO A 114 1.81 -5.76 4.25
N MET A 115 0.88 -6.13 5.14
CA MET A 115 -0.46 -5.55 5.21
C MET A 115 -0.37 -4.05 5.51
N LEU A 116 0.43 -3.65 6.50
CA LEU A 116 0.62 -2.25 6.85
C LEU A 116 1.48 -1.49 5.83
N LEU A 117 2.50 -2.14 5.27
CA LEU A 117 3.39 -1.52 4.28
C LEU A 117 2.64 -1.04 3.03
N VAL A 118 1.67 -1.82 2.54
CA VAL A 118 0.88 -1.49 1.35
C VAL A 118 -0.59 -1.16 1.64
N LEU A 119 -0.89 -0.67 2.85
CA LEU A 119 -2.25 -0.26 3.27
C LEU A 119 -3.34 -1.27 2.88
N PHE A 120 -3.14 -2.53 3.26
CA PHE A 120 -4.04 -3.65 3.03
C PHE A 120 -4.42 -3.89 1.56
N ARG A 121 -3.68 -3.33 0.59
CA ARG A 121 -3.96 -3.50 -0.83
C ARG A 121 -3.89 -4.95 -1.31
N ARG A 122 -3.22 -5.83 -0.58
CA ARG A 122 -3.16 -7.26 -0.90
C ARG A 122 -4.31 -8.07 -0.27
N GLU A 123 -4.91 -7.53 0.79
CA GLU A 123 -5.92 -8.23 1.59
C GLU A 123 -7.35 -7.84 1.21
N LEU A 124 -7.54 -6.60 0.75
CA LEU A 124 -8.85 -6.04 0.42
C LEU A 124 -9.12 -6.10 -1.10
N SER A 125 -10.39 -6.08 -1.49
CA SER A 125 -10.75 -5.82 -2.89
C SER A 125 -10.38 -4.40 -3.30
N PHE A 126 -10.40 -4.13 -4.62
CA PHE A 126 -10.05 -2.81 -5.16
C PHE A 126 -10.89 -1.68 -4.53
N ASN A 127 -12.20 -1.85 -4.49
CA ASN A 127 -13.13 -0.83 -3.97
C ASN A 127 -12.99 -0.66 -2.45
N GLU A 128 -12.78 -1.75 -1.70
CA GLU A 128 -12.58 -1.69 -0.25
C GLU A 128 -11.31 -0.93 0.11
N SER A 129 -10.20 -1.16 -0.63
CA SER A 129 -8.99 -0.37 -0.40
C SER A 129 -9.18 1.10 -0.71
N LEU A 130 -9.83 1.44 -1.81
CA LEU A 130 -10.08 2.84 -2.14
C LEU A 130 -10.90 3.53 -1.06
N HIS A 131 -12.00 2.90 -0.63
CA HIS A 131 -12.85 3.45 0.42
C HIS A 131 -12.08 3.60 1.75
N MET A 132 -11.28 2.60 2.12
CA MET A 132 -10.42 2.69 3.30
C MET A 132 -9.43 3.85 3.19
N TRP A 133 -8.80 4.03 2.03
CA TRP A 133 -7.83 5.10 1.80
C TRP A 133 -8.47 6.48 1.82
N GLU A 134 -9.68 6.62 1.26
CA GLU A 134 -10.47 7.86 1.34
C GLU A 134 -10.78 8.22 2.79
N VAL A 135 -11.25 7.27 3.60
CA VAL A 135 -11.52 7.51 5.02
C VAL A 135 -10.23 7.89 5.76
N CYS A 136 -9.12 7.17 5.54
CA CYS A 136 -7.83 7.49 6.15
C CYS A 136 -7.30 8.86 5.72
N ALA A 137 -7.53 9.27 4.47
CA ALA A 137 -7.12 10.56 3.95
C ALA A 137 -7.97 11.72 4.51
N LEU A 138 -9.27 11.49 4.71
CA LEU A 138 -10.21 12.48 5.28
C LEU A 138 -10.02 12.68 6.78
N SER A 139 -9.62 11.64 7.51
CA SER A 139 -9.38 11.69 8.97
C SER A 139 -8.23 12.62 9.40
N LEU A 140 -7.54 13.25 8.44
CA LEU A 140 -6.33 14.05 8.64
C LEU A 140 -6.41 15.44 7.96
N ILE A 141 -7.61 15.85 7.53
CA ILE A 141 -7.95 17.21 7.07
C ILE A 141 -8.79 17.87 8.17
#